data_AF-A0A348PR78-F1
#
_entry.id   AF-A0A348PR78-F1
#
_cell.length_a   1.000
_cell.length_b   1.000
_cell.length_c   1.000
_cell.angle_alpha   90.00
_cell.angle_beta   90.00
_cell.angle_gamma   90.00
#
_symmetry.space_group_name_H-M   'P 1'
#
loop_
_entity.id
_entity.type
_entity.pdbx_description
1 polymer ?
#
loop_
_entity_poly.entity_id
_entity_poly.type
_entity_poly.pdbx_seq_one_letter_code
_entity_poly.pdbx_strand_id
1 'polypeptide(L)'
;FVRQSVDFPTSSFSIPLFETFESGSFLLENPNLNFTITNELRMPLAIGLEIYGTKTDDNGDTLRKLEIYDSFFDLNDSLKSILNPSLTDTAAALTFIIIDKTSSDFDQFLGWTPENIYMDMSMVANPDLPVDSILVFLPPDTIPDREFNEDAQIFTNMSLELPMSLHLDNLAVPVNLDSITVDVDVATIDSLQLRVVTYNMLPFGALLNLQFLNSNSEVLYSLEEDFHVLANPTLNSITFNIKEPEININQVWLTGEGIDALNDTQTIKIIMTLNTTDGAPTIYTPLLEEYTLEVKISGKVRLSYEL
;
A
#
# COMPACT_ATOMS: atom_id res chain seq x y z
N PHE A 1 27.46 -35.56 1.92
CA PHE A 1 26.38 -34.67 1.48
C PHE A 1 26.74 -33.28 1.95
N VAL A 2 27.03 -32.40 1.00
CA VAL A 2 27.28 -30.96 1.21
C VAL A 2 25.98 -30.32 1.71
N ARG A 3 26.06 -29.19 2.44
CA ARG A 3 24.90 -28.32 2.74
C ARG A 3 24.00 -28.21 1.50
N GLN A 4 22.75 -28.65 1.61
CA GLN A 4 21.79 -28.60 0.51
C GLN A 4 20.92 -27.36 0.69
N SER A 5 20.76 -26.61 -0.39
CA SER A 5 19.82 -25.51 -0.48
C SER A 5 18.71 -25.82 -1.49
N VAL A 6 17.52 -25.33 -1.21
CA VAL A 6 16.39 -25.36 -2.12
C VAL A 6 15.83 -23.95 -2.19
N ASP A 7 15.67 -23.45 -3.40
CA ASP A 7 15.00 -22.19 -3.67
C ASP A 7 13.55 -22.48 -4.05
N PHE A 8 12.63 -21.75 -3.43
CA PHE A 8 11.21 -21.84 -3.76
C PHE A 8 10.88 -20.91 -4.92
N PRO A 9 9.81 -21.21 -5.69
CA PRO A 9 9.33 -20.26 -6.69
C PRO A 9 8.97 -18.91 -6.06
N THR A 10 9.37 -17.83 -6.72
CA THR A 10 8.99 -16.46 -6.34
C THR A 10 7.48 -16.34 -6.28
N SER A 11 6.97 -15.84 -5.16
CA SER A 11 5.56 -15.50 -5.00
C SER A 11 5.38 -14.00 -5.15
N SER A 12 4.25 -13.56 -5.71
CA SER A 12 3.97 -12.14 -5.88
C SER A 12 2.51 -11.80 -5.64
N PHE A 13 2.27 -10.59 -5.15
CA PHE A 13 0.94 -10.02 -5.04
C PHE A 13 0.99 -8.50 -5.28
N SER A 14 -0.15 -7.90 -5.64
CA SER A 14 -0.32 -6.46 -5.74
C SER A 14 -1.36 -5.96 -4.76
N ILE A 15 -1.25 -4.70 -4.37
CA ILE A 15 -2.27 -3.99 -3.60
C ILE A 15 -2.87 -2.95 -4.57
N PRO A 16 -4.07 -3.20 -5.12
CA PRO A 16 -4.64 -2.36 -6.18
C PRO A 16 -4.75 -0.87 -5.81
N LEU A 17 -4.86 -0.55 -4.53
CA LEU A 17 -4.90 0.82 -4.05
C LEU A 17 -3.60 1.58 -4.36
N PHE A 18 -2.44 0.92 -4.29
CA PHE A 18 -1.13 1.56 -4.48
C PHE A 18 -0.88 2.00 -5.92
N GLU A 19 -1.48 1.32 -6.89
CA GLU A 19 -1.44 1.69 -8.32
C GLU A 19 -2.15 3.03 -8.60
N THR A 20 -2.98 3.51 -7.68
CA THR A 20 -3.73 4.76 -7.86
C THR A 20 -2.98 6.00 -7.37
N PHE A 21 -1.82 5.83 -6.74
CA PHE A 21 -1.09 6.92 -6.10
C PHE A 21 0.06 7.42 -6.97
N GLU A 22 0.00 8.69 -7.41
CA GLU A 22 1.05 9.31 -8.23
C GLU A 22 2.27 9.71 -7.36
N SER A 23 2.04 10.29 -6.19
CA SER A 23 3.12 10.79 -5.32
C SER A 23 2.69 10.95 -3.87
N GLY A 24 3.63 11.32 -3.00
CA GLY A 24 3.39 11.59 -1.58
C GLY A 24 3.67 10.38 -0.68
N SER A 25 3.19 10.46 0.56
CA SER A 25 3.44 9.46 1.60
C SER A 25 2.15 8.81 2.07
N PHE A 26 2.16 7.48 2.15
CA PHE A 26 1.08 6.66 2.71
C PHE A 26 1.66 5.76 3.81
N LEU A 27 1.52 6.13 5.08
CA LEU A 27 2.06 5.32 6.17
C LEU A 27 0.95 4.62 6.94
N LEU A 28 1.24 3.40 7.38
CA LEU A 28 0.38 2.59 8.26
C LEU A 28 1.05 2.47 9.63
N GLU A 29 0.28 2.54 10.72
CA GLU A 29 0.85 2.66 12.07
C GLU A 29 1.70 1.45 12.48
N ASN A 30 1.23 0.23 12.15
CA ASN A 30 1.84 -1.04 12.55
C ASN A 30 1.51 -2.17 11.55
N PRO A 31 1.84 -2.05 10.25
CA PRO A 31 1.70 -3.18 9.35
C PRO A 31 2.59 -4.32 9.83
N ASN A 32 2.09 -5.55 9.72
CA ASN A 32 2.87 -6.73 10.09
C ASN A 32 2.70 -7.84 9.06
N LEU A 33 3.75 -8.63 8.91
CA LEU A 33 3.77 -9.84 8.11
C LEU A 33 4.05 -11.02 9.03
N ASN A 34 3.02 -11.82 9.25
CA ASN A 34 3.08 -13.01 10.08
C ASN A 34 3.50 -14.19 9.22
N PHE A 35 4.60 -14.82 9.60
CA PHE A 35 5.16 -15.98 8.92
C PHE A 35 5.11 -17.20 9.83
N THR A 36 4.39 -18.24 9.41
CA THR A 36 4.24 -19.49 10.14
C THR A 36 4.85 -20.61 9.32
N ILE A 37 5.80 -21.34 9.92
CA ILE A 37 6.42 -22.51 9.29
C ILE A 37 6.09 -23.74 10.11
N THR A 38 5.48 -24.73 9.45
CA THR A 38 5.24 -26.06 10.00
C THR A 38 6.26 -27.01 9.40
N ASN A 39 7.16 -27.51 10.22
CA ASN A 39 8.19 -28.46 9.83
C ASN A 39 7.84 -29.86 10.32
N GLU A 40 7.59 -30.79 9.40
CA GLU A 40 7.40 -32.21 9.71
C GLU A 40 8.70 -33.01 9.58
N LEU A 41 9.74 -32.41 9.00
CA LEU A 41 11.04 -33.03 8.84
C LEU A 41 11.78 -32.97 10.17
N ARG A 42 12.30 -34.12 10.59
CA ARG A 42 13.14 -34.27 11.80
C ARG A 42 14.57 -33.75 11.59
N MET A 43 14.76 -32.72 10.77
CA MET A 43 16.05 -32.12 10.46
C MET A 43 16.01 -30.60 10.72
N PRO A 44 17.13 -30.02 11.22
CA PRO A 44 17.26 -28.58 11.36
C PRO A 44 17.38 -27.91 9.99
N LEU A 45 16.64 -26.81 9.81
CA LEU A 45 16.55 -26.06 8.55
C LEU A 45 16.64 -24.57 8.84
N ALA A 46 17.42 -23.80 8.07
CA ALA A 46 17.34 -22.34 8.07
C ALA A 46 16.53 -21.88 6.86
N ILE A 47 15.87 -20.72 7.01
CA ILE A 47 15.09 -20.08 5.94
C ILE A 47 15.71 -18.74 5.61
N GLY A 48 15.96 -18.50 4.33
CA GLY A 48 16.21 -17.17 3.79
C GLY A 48 14.91 -16.60 3.25
N LEU A 49 14.68 -15.33 3.50
CA LEU A 49 13.55 -14.58 2.98
C LEU A 49 14.05 -13.26 2.42
N GLU A 50 13.74 -13.00 1.16
CA GLU A 50 13.97 -11.73 0.52
C GLU A 50 12.61 -11.20 0.02
N ILE A 51 12.29 -9.97 0.38
CA ILE A 51 11.07 -9.29 -0.06
C ILE A 51 11.51 -8.03 -0.81
N TYR A 52 10.96 -7.82 -1.99
CA TYR A 52 11.19 -6.60 -2.75
C TYR A 52 9.92 -6.17 -3.46
N GLY A 53 9.82 -4.88 -3.72
CA GLY A 53 8.71 -4.29 -4.45
C GLY A 53 9.20 -3.58 -5.70
N THR A 54 8.30 -3.43 -6.66
CA THR A 54 8.52 -2.64 -7.86
C THR A 54 7.45 -1.57 -7.98
N LYS A 55 7.85 -0.39 -8.42
CA LYS A 55 6.94 0.70 -8.77
C LYS A 55 7.41 1.34 -10.06
N THR A 56 6.48 1.60 -10.96
CA THR A 56 6.75 2.38 -12.16
C THR A 56 6.52 3.84 -11.83
N ASP A 57 7.55 4.68 -11.89
CA ASP A 57 7.40 6.13 -11.73
C ASP A 57 7.95 6.89 -12.95
N ASP A 58 7.87 8.23 -12.93
CA ASP A 58 8.37 9.08 -14.02
C ASP A 58 9.88 8.91 -14.30
N ASN A 59 10.64 8.35 -13.36
CA ASN A 59 12.06 8.03 -13.50
C ASN A 59 12.31 6.60 -14.01
N GLY A 60 11.25 5.81 -14.23
CA GLY A 60 11.28 4.44 -14.72
C GLY A 60 10.93 3.39 -13.66
N ASP A 61 11.20 2.12 -13.97
CA ASP A 61 10.96 1.02 -13.05
C ASP A 61 11.93 1.12 -11.86
N THR A 62 11.40 1.38 -10.68
CA THR A 62 12.14 1.43 -9.43
C THR A 62 11.91 0.13 -8.65
N LEU A 63 13.00 -0.47 -8.17
CA LEU A 63 12.99 -1.67 -7.32
C LEU A 63 13.53 -1.30 -5.95
N ARG A 64 12.79 -1.65 -4.90
CA ARG A 64 13.23 -1.48 -3.51
C ARG A 64 13.15 -2.81 -2.79
N LYS A 65 14.21 -3.16 -2.05
CA LYS A 65 14.21 -4.31 -1.15
C LYS A 65 13.73 -3.89 0.23
N LEU A 66 13.00 -4.77 0.90
CA LEU A 66 12.71 -4.66 2.31
C LEU A 66 13.99 -4.95 3.10
N GLU A 67 14.39 -4.04 3.98
CA GLU A 67 15.49 -4.25 4.89
C GLU A 67 14.97 -4.95 6.15
N ILE A 68 15.28 -6.25 6.25
CA ILE A 68 14.99 -7.06 7.45
C ILE A 68 16.23 -7.03 8.35
N TYR A 69 16.10 -6.41 9.52
CA TYR A 69 17.17 -6.33 10.53
C TYR A 69 17.23 -7.57 11.42
N ASP A 70 16.20 -8.40 11.41
CA ASP A 70 16.22 -9.66 12.15
C ASP A 70 17.19 -10.65 11.50
N SER A 71 18.30 -10.88 12.22
CA SER A 71 19.29 -11.94 11.97
C SER A 71 18.71 -13.34 11.72
N PHE A 72 17.44 -13.61 12.03
CA PHE A 72 16.80 -14.89 11.73
C PHE A 72 16.86 -15.25 10.24
N PHE A 73 16.71 -14.28 9.34
CA PHE A 73 16.68 -14.52 7.89
C PHE A 73 18.04 -14.30 7.21
N ASP A 74 19.07 -13.91 7.95
CA ASP A 74 20.40 -13.70 7.38
C ASP A 74 21.09 -15.05 7.13
N LEU A 75 21.07 -15.47 5.86
CA LEU A 75 21.73 -16.71 5.44
C LEU A 75 23.26 -16.63 5.38
N ASN A 76 23.83 -15.42 5.52
CA ASN A 76 25.27 -15.16 5.49
C ASN A 76 25.89 -15.04 6.88
N ASP A 77 25.08 -14.88 7.94
CA ASP A 77 25.53 -14.79 9.35
C ASP A 77 25.18 -16.08 10.13
N SER A 78 25.01 -16.02 11.46
CA SER A 78 24.60 -17.14 12.31
C SER A 78 23.20 -17.61 11.93
N LEU A 79 23.13 -18.51 10.95
CA LEU A 79 21.91 -19.14 10.48
C LEU A 79 21.11 -19.71 11.65
N LYS A 80 19.90 -19.18 11.87
CA LYS A 80 19.00 -19.71 12.88
C LYS A 80 18.14 -20.81 12.27
N SER A 81 18.12 -21.96 12.95
CA SER A 81 17.25 -23.07 12.56
C SER A 81 15.80 -22.80 12.97
N ILE A 82 14.84 -23.11 12.10
CA ILE A 82 13.44 -23.29 12.46
C ILE A 82 13.31 -24.47 13.43
N LEU A 83 12.25 -24.49 14.22
CA LEU A 83 11.95 -25.63 15.07
C LEU A 83 11.68 -26.87 14.21
N ASN A 84 12.20 -28.01 14.65
CA ASN A 84 11.99 -29.31 14.01
C ASN A 84 11.51 -30.32 15.06
N PRO A 85 10.70 -31.33 14.68
CA PRO A 85 10.32 -32.39 15.59
C PRO A 85 11.56 -33.11 16.11
N SER A 86 11.52 -33.48 17.40
CA SER A 86 12.57 -34.34 17.96
C SER A 86 12.54 -35.70 17.26
N LEU A 87 13.63 -36.46 17.36
CA LEU A 87 13.68 -37.80 16.77
C LEU A 87 12.51 -38.69 17.25
N THR A 88 12.04 -38.49 18.49
CA THR A 88 10.93 -39.23 19.13
C THR A 88 9.55 -38.67 18.88
N ASP A 89 9.43 -37.46 18.35
CA ASP A 89 8.14 -36.80 18.17
C ASP A 89 7.56 -37.10 16.79
N THR A 90 6.25 -37.30 16.73
CA THR A 90 5.48 -37.46 15.49
C THR A 90 4.69 -36.19 15.14
N ALA A 91 4.57 -35.23 16.06
CA ALA A 91 3.93 -33.96 15.80
C ALA A 91 4.87 -33.03 15.03
N ALA A 92 4.30 -32.25 14.10
CA ALA A 92 5.03 -31.20 13.40
C ALA A 92 5.47 -30.09 14.37
N ALA A 93 6.61 -29.46 14.08
CA ALA A 93 7.10 -28.32 14.83
C ALA A 93 6.65 -27.01 14.16
N LEU A 94 6.19 -26.06 14.96
CA LEU A 94 5.68 -24.77 14.48
C LEU A 94 6.64 -23.65 14.86
N THR A 95 7.09 -22.88 13.88
CA THR A 95 7.89 -21.66 14.08
C THR A 95 7.06 -20.46 13.67
N PHE A 96 7.01 -19.45 14.53
CA PHE A 96 6.30 -18.19 14.30
C PHE A 96 7.30 -17.05 14.24
N ILE A 97 7.21 -16.23 13.19
CA ILE A 97 8.06 -15.07 12.97
C ILE A 97 7.16 -13.91 12.56
N ILE A 98 7.44 -12.74 13.09
CA ILE A 98 6.70 -11.51 12.80
C ILE A 98 7.69 -10.51 12.22
N ILE A 99 7.42 -10.05 11.01
CA ILE A 99 8.13 -8.94 10.39
C ILE A 99 7.28 -7.69 10.57
N ASP A 100 7.79 -6.74 11.35
CA ASP A 100 7.15 -5.47 11.66
C ASP A 100 8.20 -4.35 11.69
N LYS A 101 7.80 -3.15 12.11
CA LYS A 101 8.70 -1.99 12.20
C LYS A 101 9.85 -2.13 13.21
N THR A 102 9.81 -3.14 14.09
CA THR A 102 10.87 -3.42 15.06
C THR A 102 11.93 -4.35 14.49
N SER A 103 11.55 -5.23 13.55
CA SER A 103 12.41 -6.21 12.91
C SER A 103 12.79 -5.85 11.47
N SER A 104 12.22 -4.77 10.89
CA SER A 104 12.45 -4.32 9.51
C SER A 104 12.02 -2.87 9.26
N ASP A 105 12.25 -2.35 8.05
CA ASP A 105 11.65 -1.10 7.55
C ASP A 105 10.29 -1.28 6.84
N PHE A 106 9.50 -2.27 7.25
CA PHE A 106 8.27 -2.66 6.54
C PHE A 106 7.23 -1.54 6.36
N ASP A 107 7.12 -0.65 7.34
CA ASP A 107 6.27 0.54 7.26
C ASP A 107 6.73 1.49 6.15
N GLN A 108 8.03 1.73 6.04
CA GLN A 108 8.62 2.58 5.00
C GLN A 108 8.60 1.91 3.62
N PHE A 109 8.74 0.58 3.58
CA PHE A 109 8.62 -0.21 2.36
C PHE A 109 7.21 -0.11 1.79
N LEU A 110 6.17 -0.32 2.61
CA LEU A 110 4.78 -0.16 2.19
C LEU A 110 4.44 1.30 1.89
N GLY A 111 5.05 2.26 2.60
CA GLY A 111 4.82 3.68 2.36
C GLY A 111 5.42 4.25 1.10
N TRP A 112 6.34 3.53 0.46
CA TRP A 112 6.75 3.79 -0.92
C TRP A 112 5.70 3.35 -1.96
N THR A 113 4.65 2.66 -1.51
CA THR A 113 3.49 2.23 -2.30
C THR A 113 3.88 1.38 -3.52
N PRO A 114 4.55 0.23 -3.32
CA PRO A 114 4.92 -0.68 -4.40
C PRO A 114 3.69 -1.21 -5.14
N GLU A 115 3.71 -1.21 -6.47
CA GLU A 115 2.61 -1.76 -7.28
C GLU A 115 2.59 -3.29 -7.16
N ASN A 116 3.77 -3.91 -7.19
CA ASN A 116 3.94 -5.34 -7.04
C ASN A 116 4.94 -5.63 -5.92
N ILE A 117 4.62 -6.62 -5.09
CA ILE A 117 5.49 -7.14 -4.03
C ILE A 117 5.83 -8.59 -4.35
N TYR A 118 7.12 -8.89 -4.34
CA TYR A 118 7.71 -10.18 -4.64
C TYR A 118 8.39 -10.74 -3.41
N MET A 119 8.35 -12.06 -3.29
CA MET A 119 8.87 -12.79 -2.14
C MET A 119 9.63 -14.01 -2.63
N ASP A 120 10.92 -14.01 -2.32
CA ASP A 120 11.83 -15.10 -2.60
C ASP A 120 12.18 -15.80 -1.29
N MET A 121 12.02 -17.12 -1.29
CA MET A 121 12.31 -17.94 -0.14
C MET A 121 13.30 -19.01 -0.52
N SER A 122 14.23 -19.27 0.39
CA SER A 122 15.18 -20.37 0.27
C SER A 122 15.27 -21.12 1.58
N MET A 123 15.63 -22.39 1.50
CA MET A 123 15.86 -23.25 2.65
C MET A 123 17.22 -23.89 2.57
N VAL A 124 17.83 -24.04 3.74
CA VAL A 124 19.14 -24.65 3.93
C VAL A 124 19.02 -25.75 4.97
N ALA A 125 19.37 -26.97 4.59
CA ALA A 125 19.46 -28.08 5.54
C ALA A 125 20.74 -28.01 6.38
N ASN A 126 20.59 -28.28 7.68
CA ASN A 126 21.65 -28.33 8.67
C ASN A 126 22.54 -27.08 8.71
N PRO A 127 21.94 -25.90 8.94
CA PRO A 127 22.64 -24.62 8.87
C PRO A 127 23.81 -24.48 9.86
N ASP A 128 23.70 -25.12 11.03
CA ASP A 128 24.69 -25.03 12.11
C ASP A 128 25.99 -25.80 11.81
N LEU A 129 26.03 -26.52 10.69
CA LEU A 129 27.14 -27.37 10.33
C LEU A 129 28.10 -26.69 9.32
N PRO A 130 29.42 -26.95 9.40
CA PRO A 130 30.35 -26.51 8.38
C PRO A 130 29.96 -27.02 6.99
N VAL A 131 30.15 -26.21 5.94
CA VAL A 131 29.74 -26.49 4.55
C VAL A 131 30.28 -27.84 4.02
N ASP A 132 31.43 -28.28 4.53
CA ASP A 132 32.13 -29.51 4.13
C ASP A 132 31.79 -30.75 4.99
N SER A 133 30.92 -30.60 5.99
CA SER A 133 30.57 -31.68 6.90
C SER A 133 29.50 -32.60 6.29
N ILE A 134 29.70 -33.92 6.39
CA ILE A 134 28.77 -34.93 5.90
C ILE A 134 27.93 -35.41 7.08
N LEU A 135 26.63 -35.13 7.07
CA LEU A 135 25.70 -35.77 8.00
C LEU A 135 24.47 -36.32 7.26
N VAL A 136 24.17 -37.58 7.57
CA VAL A 136 23.03 -38.36 7.11
C VAL A 136 21.95 -38.25 8.18
N PHE A 137 20.77 -37.70 7.84
CA PHE A 137 19.58 -37.68 8.71
C PHE A 137 18.58 -38.78 8.36
N LEU A 138 19.03 -39.83 7.66
CA LEU A 138 18.30 -41.08 7.76
C LEU A 138 18.52 -41.56 9.20
N PRO A 139 17.46 -41.89 9.98
CA PRO A 139 17.66 -42.56 11.25
C PRO A 139 18.59 -43.74 10.97
N PRO A 140 19.66 -43.96 11.77
CA PRO A 140 20.50 -45.11 11.54
C PRO A 140 19.60 -46.34 11.53
N ASP A 141 19.83 -47.27 10.59
CA ASP A 141 19.07 -48.53 10.41
C ASP A 141 18.89 -49.35 11.71
N THR A 142 19.53 -48.91 12.80
CA THR A 142 19.49 -49.44 14.16
C THR A 142 18.34 -48.92 15.03
N ILE A 143 17.49 -48.00 14.58
CA ILE A 143 16.25 -47.63 15.31
C ILE A 143 15.09 -48.40 14.68
N PRO A 144 14.66 -49.54 15.26
CA PRO A 144 13.51 -50.27 14.75
C PRO A 144 12.27 -49.37 14.87
N ASP A 145 11.40 -49.41 13.87
CA ASP A 145 10.08 -48.75 13.84
C ASP A 145 10.05 -47.23 13.57
N ARG A 146 11.11 -46.67 12.96
CA ARG A 146 11.03 -45.31 12.39
C ARG A 146 11.07 -45.34 10.89
N GLU A 147 9.88 -45.55 10.31
CA GLU A 147 9.64 -45.22 8.91
C GLU A 147 10.07 -43.76 8.69
N PHE A 148 11.00 -43.57 7.75
CA PHE A 148 11.20 -42.26 7.15
C PHE A 148 9.83 -41.86 6.61
N ASN A 149 9.28 -40.76 7.13
CA ASN A 149 8.00 -40.28 6.64
C ASN A 149 8.26 -39.65 5.27
N GLU A 150 8.14 -40.46 4.21
CA GLU A 150 8.30 -40.03 2.81
C GLU A 150 7.34 -38.89 2.46
N ASP A 151 6.23 -38.78 3.20
CA ASP A 151 5.22 -37.74 3.05
C ASP A 151 5.48 -36.49 3.91
N ALA A 152 6.58 -36.44 4.69
CA ALA A 152 6.86 -35.29 5.53
C ALA A 152 7.13 -34.03 4.70
N GLN A 153 6.41 -32.95 5.04
CA GLN A 153 6.46 -31.70 4.30
C GLN A 153 6.88 -30.53 5.18
N ILE A 154 7.28 -29.44 4.52
CA ILE A 154 7.39 -28.14 5.15
C ILE A 154 6.29 -27.28 4.58
N PHE A 155 5.44 -26.75 5.45
CA PHE A 155 4.41 -25.81 5.07
C PHE A 155 4.81 -24.42 5.53
N THR A 156 4.77 -23.47 4.63
CA THR A 156 4.94 -22.05 4.95
C THR A 156 3.63 -21.35 4.69
N ASN A 157 3.18 -20.56 5.67
CA ASN A 157 2.01 -19.72 5.57
C ASN A 157 2.41 -18.29 5.91
N MET A 158 1.90 -17.35 5.13
CA MET A 158 2.18 -15.94 5.30
C MET A 158 0.86 -15.18 5.34
N SER A 159 0.72 -14.30 6.32
CA SER A 159 -0.45 -13.45 6.50
C SER A 159 0.00 -12.00 6.65
N LEU A 160 -0.47 -11.15 5.75
CA LEU A 160 -0.25 -9.72 5.79
C LEU A 160 -1.40 -9.04 6.54
N GLU A 161 -1.10 -8.32 7.61
CA GLU A 161 -2.06 -7.49 8.32
C GLU A 161 -1.75 -6.01 8.09
N LEU A 162 -2.70 -5.33 7.44
CA LEU A 162 -2.64 -3.89 7.19
C LEU A 162 -3.63 -3.20 8.13
N PRO A 163 -3.19 -2.60 9.26
CA PRO A 163 -4.10 -1.86 10.11
C PRO A 163 -4.56 -0.60 9.39
N MET A 164 -5.86 -0.37 9.33
CA MET A 164 -6.44 0.84 8.73
C MET A 164 -6.28 2.07 9.65
N SER A 165 -5.09 2.26 10.22
CA SER A 165 -4.68 3.46 10.94
C SER A 165 -3.54 4.09 10.16
N LEU A 166 -3.84 5.22 9.52
CA LEU A 166 -3.06 5.76 8.43
C LEU A 166 -2.60 7.19 8.72
N HIS A 167 -1.47 7.54 8.12
CA HIS A 167 -0.93 8.89 8.03
C HIS A 167 -0.66 9.20 6.56
N LEU A 168 -1.28 10.27 6.07
CA LEU A 168 -1.14 10.72 4.69
C LEU A 168 -0.48 12.09 4.69
N ASP A 169 0.57 12.23 3.88
CA ASP A 169 1.28 13.49 3.68
C ASP A 169 1.45 13.71 2.18
N ASN A 170 0.75 14.73 1.67
CA ASN A 170 0.70 15.14 0.28
C ASN A 170 0.47 13.98 -0.72
N LEU A 171 -0.39 13.02 -0.34
CA LEU A 171 -0.70 11.88 -1.18
C LEU A 171 -1.54 12.31 -2.38
N ALA A 172 -0.98 12.22 -3.58
CA ALA A 172 -1.64 12.62 -4.82
C ALA A 172 -2.39 11.44 -5.46
N VAL A 173 -3.69 11.62 -5.66
CA VAL A 173 -4.60 10.65 -6.27
C VAL A 173 -5.28 11.29 -7.48
N PRO A 174 -4.83 11.00 -8.71
CA PRO A 174 -5.48 11.47 -9.93
C PRO A 174 -6.78 10.71 -10.20
N VAL A 175 -7.76 11.40 -10.77
CA VAL A 175 -8.99 10.83 -11.32
C VAL A 175 -9.24 11.50 -12.66
N ASN A 176 -9.28 10.70 -13.72
CA ASN A 176 -9.62 11.17 -15.06
C ASN A 176 -11.11 10.95 -15.31
N LEU A 177 -11.80 12.02 -15.66
CA LEU A 177 -13.18 11.99 -16.13
C LEU A 177 -13.17 12.18 -17.64
N ASP A 178 -13.24 11.07 -18.37
CA ASP A 178 -13.27 11.05 -19.82
C ASP A 178 -14.67 11.27 -20.38
N SER A 179 -14.74 11.68 -21.65
CA SER A 179 -15.99 11.79 -22.42
C SER A 179 -16.96 12.83 -21.88
N ILE A 180 -16.44 13.97 -21.42
CA ILE A 180 -17.29 15.09 -20.98
C ILE A 180 -17.83 15.80 -22.22
N THR A 181 -19.13 15.77 -22.40
CA THR A 181 -19.84 16.54 -23.44
C THR A 181 -20.61 17.68 -22.80
N VAL A 182 -20.23 18.92 -23.09
CA VAL A 182 -20.99 20.10 -22.69
C VAL A 182 -22.03 20.39 -23.77
N ASP A 183 -23.28 19.97 -23.55
CA ASP A 183 -24.43 20.25 -24.45
C ASP A 183 -25.02 21.65 -24.18
N VAL A 184 -24.15 22.66 -24.14
CA VAL A 184 -24.51 24.06 -23.97
C VAL A 184 -23.68 24.86 -24.97
N ASP A 185 -24.31 25.78 -25.70
CA ASP A 185 -23.58 26.71 -26.56
C ASP A 185 -22.70 27.60 -25.68
N VAL A 186 -21.41 27.27 -25.58
CA VAL A 186 -20.44 27.95 -24.71
C VAL A 186 -20.33 29.43 -25.08
N ALA A 187 -20.60 29.79 -26.34
CA ALA A 187 -20.63 31.19 -26.79
C ALA A 187 -21.72 32.03 -26.10
N THR A 188 -22.71 31.38 -25.46
CA THR A 188 -23.78 32.03 -24.71
C THR A 188 -23.50 32.12 -23.20
N ILE A 189 -22.43 31.49 -22.71
CA ILE A 189 -22.08 31.44 -21.29
C ILE A 189 -21.24 32.68 -20.91
N ASP A 190 -21.82 33.56 -20.10
CA ASP A 190 -21.16 34.75 -19.55
C ASP A 190 -20.30 34.40 -18.32
N SER A 191 -20.80 33.48 -17.47
CA SER A 191 -20.04 32.97 -16.33
C SER A 191 -20.56 31.62 -15.85
N LEU A 192 -19.66 30.75 -15.39
CA LEU A 192 -19.99 29.49 -14.72
C LEU A 192 -19.42 29.50 -13.31
N GLN A 193 -20.31 29.36 -12.32
CA GLN A 193 -19.95 29.15 -10.92
C GLN A 193 -20.18 27.69 -10.55
N LEU A 194 -19.14 27.03 -10.04
CA LEU A 194 -19.23 25.73 -9.41
C LEU A 194 -19.24 25.91 -7.89
N ARG A 195 -20.24 25.33 -7.23
CA ARG A 195 -20.33 25.29 -5.77
C ARG A 195 -20.28 23.85 -5.31
N VAL A 196 -19.31 23.55 -4.45
CA VAL A 196 -19.10 22.25 -3.83
C VAL A 196 -19.36 22.38 -2.34
N VAL A 197 -20.22 21.51 -1.80
CA VAL A 197 -20.47 21.37 -0.36
C VAL A 197 -20.09 19.96 0.05
N THR A 198 -19.23 19.82 1.04
CA THR A 198 -18.77 18.51 1.51
C THR A 198 -19.06 18.32 2.98
N TYR A 199 -19.40 17.09 3.37
CA TYR A 199 -19.50 16.64 4.75
C TYR A 199 -18.50 15.48 4.90
N ASN A 200 -17.38 15.76 5.55
CA ASN A 200 -16.25 14.85 5.59
C ASN A 200 -16.11 14.22 6.98
N MET A 201 -16.31 12.89 7.07
CA MET A 201 -15.94 12.10 8.25
C MET A 201 -14.70 11.25 8.01
N LEU A 202 -13.97 11.42 6.91
CA LEU A 202 -12.69 10.74 6.69
C LEU A 202 -11.57 11.48 7.42
N PRO A 203 -10.54 10.79 7.94
CA PRO A 203 -9.48 11.39 8.76
C PRO A 203 -8.41 12.15 7.96
N PHE A 204 -8.79 12.64 6.79
CA PHE A 204 -7.95 13.43 5.92
C PHE A 204 -8.77 14.51 5.22
N GLY A 205 -8.12 15.63 4.93
CA GLY A 205 -8.60 16.63 4.00
C GLY A 205 -8.04 16.38 2.60
N ALA A 206 -8.56 17.16 1.65
CA ALA A 206 -8.21 17.06 0.25
C ALA A 206 -8.23 18.43 -0.41
N LEU A 207 -7.14 18.74 -1.09
CA LEU A 207 -7.04 19.81 -2.07
C LEU A 207 -7.37 19.24 -3.45
N LEU A 208 -8.21 19.93 -4.23
CA LEU A 208 -8.43 19.57 -5.63
C LEU A 208 -7.70 20.53 -6.55
N ASN A 209 -6.95 19.96 -7.47
CA ASN A 209 -6.52 20.65 -8.68
C ASN A 209 -7.34 20.11 -9.87
N LEU A 210 -7.97 21.00 -10.64
CA LEU A 210 -8.77 20.66 -11.82
C LEU A 210 -8.03 21.08 -13.08
N GLN A 211 -7.80 20.13 -13.98
CA GLN A 211 -7.16 20.35 -15.27
C GLN A 211 -8.09 19.93 -16.40
N PHE A 212 -8.24 20.81 -17.39
CA PHE A 212 -8.98 20.54 -18.62
C PHE A 212 -7.99 20.12 -19.70
N LEU A 213 -8.21 18.94 -20.28
CA LEU A 213 -7.30 18.31 -21.22
C LEU A 213 -7.97 18.14 -22.59
N ASN A 214 -7.22 18.39 -23.66
CA ASN A 214 -7.67 18.12 -25.02
C ASN A 214 -7.47 16.62 -25.42
N SER A 215 -7.77 16.28 -26.67
CA SER A 215 -7.61 14.92 -27.22
C SER A 215 -6.18 14.38 -27.21
N ASN A 216 -5.18 15.25 -27.11
CA ASN A 216 -3.76 14.89 -27.04
C ASN A 216 -3.22 14.90 -25.60
N SER A 217 -4.10 15.02 -24.59
CA SER A 217 -3.75 15.16 -23.18
C SER A 217 -2.93 16.41 -22.84
N GLU A 218 -3.05 17.47 -23.64
CA GLU A 218 -2.45 18.77 -23.33
C GLU A 218 -3.40 19.57 -22.44
N VAL A 219 -2.84 20.23 -21.41
CA VAL A 219 -3.60 21.07 -20.48
C VAL A 219 -4.02 22.36 -21.19
N LEU A 220 -5.33 22.54 -21.36
CA LEU A 220 -5.96 23.75 -21.90
C LEU A 220 -6.19 24.81 -20.83
N TYR A 221 -6.57 24.36 -19.63
CA TYR A 221 -6.86 25.21 -18.48
C TYR A 221 -6.59 24.44 -17.20
N SER A 222 -6.08 25.14 -16.18
CA SER A 222 -5.84 24.60 -14.86
C SER A 222 -6.41 25.55 -13.82
N LEU A 223 -7.20 25.02 -12.90
CA LEU A 223 -7.66 25.76 -11.75
C LEU A 223 -6.64 25.55 -10.61
N GLU A 224 -5.61 26.39 -10.58
CA GLU A 224 -4.50 26.31 -9.61
C GLU A 224 -4.72 27.09 -8.30
N GLU A 225 -5.96 27.20 -7.83
CA GLU A 225 -6.19 27.74 -6.49
C GLU A 225 -6.24 26.60 -5.48
N ASP A 226 -5.74 26.84 -4.25
CA ASP A 226 -5.83 25.97 -3.07
C ASP A 226 -7.30 25.67 -2.72
N PHE A 227 -7.97 24.96 -3.61
CA PHE A 227 -9.39 24.65 -3.54
C PHE A 227 -9.50 23.48 -2.58
N HIS A 228 -9.48 23.82 -1.29
CA HIS A 228 -9.76 22.90 -0.22
C HIS A 228 -11.18 22.39 -0.41
N VAL A 229 -11.36 21.21 -0.99
CA VAL A 229 -12.70 20.63 -1.15
C VAL A 229 -13.07 19.87 0.09
N LEU A 230 -12.13 19.11 0.66
CA LEU A 230 -12.33 18.44 1.93
C LEU A 230 -11.50 19.13 2.99
N ALA A 231 -12.17 19.73 3.96
CA ALA A 231 -11.50 20.21 5.16
C ALA A 231 -11.23 19.02 6.08
N ASN A 232 -10.09 19.08 6.78
CA ASN A 232 -9.71 18.11 7.79
C ASN A 232 -10.67 18.20 8.99
N PRO A 233 -11.32 17.09 9.38
CA PRO A 233 -12.15 17.10 10.56
C PRO A 233 -11.34 17.21 11.85
N THR A 234 -11.99 17.77 12.87
CA THR A 234 -11.43 17.81 14.21
C THR A 234 -11.43 16.41 14.81
N LEU A 235 -10.24 15.95 15.22
CA LEU A 235 -10.07 14.65 15.85
C LEU A 235 -10.39 14.71 17.35
N ASN A 236 -10.90 13.61 17.91
CA ASN A 236 -10.93 13.42 19.35
C ASN A 236 -9.50 13.36 19.90
N SER A 237 -9.20 14.13 20.95
CA SER A 237 -7.83 14.22 21.51
C SER A 237 -7.31 12.97 22.21
N ILE A 238 -8.18 11.97 22.45
CA ILE A 238 -7.82 10.71 23.13
C ILE A 238 -7.86 9.55 22.14
N THR A 239 -8.95 9.42 21.38
CA THR A 239 -9.14 8.26 20.48
C THR A 239 -8.68 8.53 19.05
N PHE A 240 -8.41 9.79 18.69
CA PHE A 240 -8.16 10.23 17.31
C PHE A 240 -9.28 9.90 16.32
N ASN A 241 -10.47 9.56 16.82
CA ASN A 241 -11.65 9.34 16.01
C ASN A 241 -12.37 10.66 15.70
N ILE A 242 -13.06 10.69 14.58
CA ILE A 242 -13.98 11.74 14.18
C ILE A 242 -15.36 11.47 14.76
N LYS A 243 -15.96 12.50 15.37
CA LYS A 243 -17.29 12.42 15.98
C LYS A 243 -18.37 13.05 15.11
N GLU A 244 -18.02 14.12 14.40
CA GLU A 244 -18.94 14.91 13.58
C GLU A 244 -18.25 15.25 12.25
N PRO A 245 -19.01 15.29 11.13
CA PRO A 245 -18.45 15.64 9.84
C PRO A 245 -17.96 17.08 9.82
N GLU A 246 -16.82 17.31 9.18
CA GLU A 246 -16.40 18.66 8.83
C GLU A 246 -17.16 19.12 7.60
N ILE A 247 -17.80 20.28 7.71
CA ILE A 247 -18.61 20.84 6.63
C ILE A 247 -17.82 21.94 5.96
N ASN A 248 -17.60 21.78 4.66
CA ASN A 248 -16.89 22.76 3.87
C ASN A 248 -17.74 23.19 2.67
N ILE A 249 -17.75 24.50 2.39
CA ILE A 249 -18.51 25.08 1.29
C ILE A 249 -17.54 25.92 0.47
N ASN A 250 -17.26 25.46 -0.74
CA ASN A 250 -16.39 26.15 -1.66
C ASN A 250 -17.11 26.53 -2.94
N GLN A 251 -16.72 27.68 -3.48
CA GLN A 251 -17.29 28.25 -4.70
C GLN A 251 -16.15 28.72 -5.58
N VAL A 252 -16.13 28.26 -6.82
CA VAL A 252 -15.18 28.70 -7.81
C VAL A 252 -15.90 29.21 -9.04
N TRP A 253 -15.39 30.32 -9.58
CA TRP A 253 -15.81 30.86 -10.85
C TRP A 253 -14.81 30.41 -11.92
N LEU A 254 -15.30 29.84 -13.01
CA LEU A 254 -14.46 29.69 -14.19
C LEU A 254 -14.25 31.08 -14.82
N THR A 255 -13.00 31.39 -15.14
CA THR A 255 -12.65 32.59 -15.91
C THR A 255 -13.14 32.45 -17.35
N GLY A 256 -13.11 33.54 -18.14
CA GLY A 256 -13.42 33.47 -19.57
C GLY A 256 -12.55 32.44 -20.30
N GLU A 257 -11.26 32.35 -19.97
CA GLU A 257 -10.34 31.34 -20.50
C GLU A 257 -10.77 29.91 -20.14
N GLY A 258 -11.21 29.68 -18.89
CA GLY A 258 -11.72 28.38 -18.47
C GLY A 258 -13.03 28.00 -19.17
N ILE A 259 -13.89 28.97 -19.50
CA ILE A 259 -15.12 28.76 -20.27
C ILE A 259 -14.77 28.42 -21.73
N ASP A 260 -13.85 29.18 -22.35
CA ASP A 260 -13.39 28.92 -23.71
C ASP A 260 -12.75 27.53 -23.84
N ALA A 261 -11.97 27.11 -22.84
CA ALA A 261 -11.32 25.81 -22.77
C ALA A 261 -12.32 24.63 -22.74
N LEU A 262 -13.54 24.81 -22.23
CA LEU A 262 -14.59 23.77 -22.29
C LEU A 262 -14.95 23.39 -23.73
N ASN A 263 -14.73 24.32 -24.68
CA ASN A 263 -14.59 24.12 -26.13
C ASN A 263 -13.99 22.78 -26.53
N ASP A 264 -12.72 22.66 -26.17
CA ASP A 264 -11.82 21.66 -26.71
C ASP A 264 -11.47 20.59 -25.65
N THR A 265 -12.10 20.67 -24.47
CA THR A 265 -11.92 19.73 -23.38
C THR A 265 -12.57 18.38 -23.71
N GLN A 266 -11.79 17.31 -23.64
CA GLN A 266 -12.29 15.94 -23.75
C GLN A 266 -12.22 15.18 -22.43
N THR A 267 -11.22 15.52 -21.61
CA THR A 267 -10.99 14.91 -20.30
C THR A 267 -10.82 16.00 -19.26
N ILE A 268 -11.49 15.85 -18.11
CA ILE A 268 -11.17 16.62 -16.91
C ILE A 268 -10.34 15.73 -16.00
N LYS A 269 -9.07 16.10 -15.76
CA LYS A 269 -8.22 15.45 -14.76
C LYS A 269 -8.40 16.18 -13.43
N ILE A 270 -8.77 15.43 -12.40
CA ILE A 270 -8.89 15.89 -11.03
C ILE A 270 -7.72 15.30 -10.25
N ILE A 271 -6.85 16.13 -9.68
CA ILE A 271 -5.77 15.66 -8.81
C ILE A 271 -6.17 15.99 -7.37
N MET A 272 -6.45 14.95 -6.59
CA MET A 272 -6.69 15.06 -5.15
C MET A 272 -5.37 14.98 -4.40
N THR A 273 -5.00 16.00 -3.63
CA THR A 273 -3.89 15.91 -2.69
C THR A 273 -4.44 15.71 -1.29
N LEU A 274 -4.23 14.52 -0.73
CA LEU A 274 -4.76 14.08 0.56
C LEU A 274 -3.76 14.30 1.68
N ASN A 275 -4.23 14.83 2.80
CA ASN A 275 -3.43 15.06 4.00
C ASN A 275 -4.23 14.66 5.23
N THR A 276 -3.67 13.80 6.09
CA THR A 276 -4.26 13.54 7.41
C THR A 276 -4.21 14.79 8.29
N THR A 277 -5.06 14.85 9.32
CA THR A 277 -5.01 15.99 10.25
C THR A 277 -3.68 16.02 10.97
N ASP A 278 -2.93 17.10 10.77
CA ASP A 278 -1.59 17.27 11.33
C ASP A 278 -1.59 17.31 12.87
N GLY A 279 -0.58 16.68 13.44
CA GLY A 279 -0.24 16.75 14.85
C GLY A 279 1.23 16.38 15.05
N ALA A 280 1.85 16.95 16.10
CA ALA A 280 3.19 16.59 16.51
C ALA A 280 3.13 15.85 17.86
N PRO A 281 3.63 14.60 17.97
CA PRO A 281 4.24 13.76 16.92
C PRO A 281 3.23 13.28 15.86
N THR A 282 3.72 12.72 14.74
CA THR A 282 2.89 12.12 13.67
C THR A 282 1.78 11.26 14.25
N ILE A 283 0.54 11.63 13.94
CA ILE A 283 -0.66 10.95 14.43
C ILE A 283 -1.14 10.01 13.33
N TYR A 284 -1.26 8.73 13.67
CA TYR A 284 -1.97 7.77 12.83
C TYR A 284 -3.44 7.82 13.18
N THR A 285 -4.26 7.99 12.15
CA THR A 285 -5.69 8.18 12.30
C THR A 285 -6.44 6.96 11.79
N PRO A 286 -7.36 6.38 12.59
CA PRO A 286 -8.11 5.21 12.16
C PRO A 286 -9.11 5.58 11.08
N LEU A 287 -9.18 4.78 10.02
CA LEU A 287 -10.24 4.81 9.02
C LEU A 287 -11.30 3.79 9.41
N LEU A 288 -12.39 4.27 10.00
CA LEU A 288 -13.47 3.43 10.49
C LEU A 288 -14.56 3.21 9.43
N GLU A 289 -15.26 2.08 9.51
CA GLU A 289 -16.30 1.71 8.54
C GLU A 289 -17.48 2.70 8.55
N GLU A 290 -17.78 3.30 9.70
CA GLU A 290 -18.83 4.31 9.83
C GLU A 290 -18.51 5.67 9.19
N TYR A 291 -17.26 5.89 8.77
CA TYR A 291 -16.85 7.16 8.19
C TYR A 291 -17.42 7.31 6.79
N THR A 292 -18.11 8.42 6.58
CA THR A 292 -18.76 8.75 5.32
C THR A 292 -18.22 10.07 4.77
N LEU A 293 -18.22 10.15 3.44
CA LEU A 293 -17.98 11.38 2.71
C LEU A 293 -19.21 11.68 1.86
N GLU A 294 -19.85 12.82 2.11
CA GLU A 294 -20.93 13.33 1.27
C GLU A 294 -20.43 14.55 0.49
N VAL A 295 -20.55 14.52 -0.84
CA VAL A 295 -20.18 15.64 -1.73
C VAL A 295 -21.40 16.07 -2.52
N LYS A 296 -21.74 17.37 -2.45
CA LYS A 296 -22.83 18.00 -3.20
C LYS A 296 -22.25 19.04 -4.14
N ILE A 297 -22.38 18.78 -5.43
CA ILE A 297 -21.94 19.70 -6.48
C ILE A 297 -23.17 20.40 -7.05
N SER A 298 -23.09 21.71 -7.22
CA SER A 298 -24.12 22.53 -7.86
C SER A 298 -23.47 23.55 -8.79
N GLY A 299 -24.05 23.74 -9.97
CA GLY A 299 -23.59 24.72 -10.96
C GLY A 299 -24.57 25.87 -11.10
N LYS A 300 -24.07 27.09 -11.24
CA LYS A 300 -24.86 28.26 -11.62
C LYS A 300 -24.27 28.87 -12.88
N VAL A 301 -25.04 28.85 -13.96
CA VAL A 301 -24.68 29.44 -15.25
C VAL A 301 -25.36 30.79 -15.38
N ARG A 302 -24.63 31.80 -15.83
CA ARG A 302 -25.21 33.05 -16.34
C ARG A 302 -25.04 33.07 -17.86
N LEU A 303 -26.12 33.32 -18.58
CA LEU A 303 -26.12 33.43 -20.03
C LEU A 303 -26.18 34.90 -20.45
N SER A 304 -25.37 35.29 -21.43
CA SER A 304 -25.48 36.59 -22.09
C SER A 304 -26.31 36.45 -23.36
N TYR A 305 -27.55 36.95 -23.33
CA TYR A 305 -28.34 37.16 -24.53
C TYR A 305 -28.34 38.65 -24.86
N GLU A 306 -27.90 39.03 -26.06
CA GLU A 306 -28.31 40.30 -26.65
C GLU A 306 -29.77 40.16 -27.10
N LEU A 307 -30.64 41.07 -26.64
CA LEU A 307 -32.06 41.17 -27.01
C LEU A 307 -32.23 41.97 -28.31
#